data_AF-A0A2X1WGN6-F1
#
_entry.id   AF-A0A2X1WGN6-F1
#
_cell.length_a   1.000
_cell.length_b   1.000
_cell.length_c   1.000
_cell.angle_alpha   90.00
_cell.angle_beta   90.00
_cell.angle_gamma   90.00
#
_symmetry.space_group_name_H-M   'P 1'
#
loop_
_entity.id
_entity.type
_entity.pdbx_description
1 polymer ?
#
loop_
_entity_poly.entity_id
_entity_poly.type
_entity_poly.pdbx_seq_one_letter_code
_entity_poly.pdbx_strand_id
1 'polypeptide(L)'
;MKQVDTHAHIFDANVPVVEGARYSPAKSASVESYIDNLDQYGFDYGVLIQPSFLGYDNSQMLAAIAAYPDRLKGIAVVPVDSELAYLQSLKEQGIEGVRLNLFAKEIPDLTEPQWQVFLEHLNSLNWQLELHCPPSYLSTMMPALKNFSGPIVLDHFARVDPDKGVEDPHYQTMLDHLDPQRYWVKVSAFYRLGVGERGAENANKALHLLLDCGMEDRLVWGSDWPHTQHEELSYNLNYEFLHALLKNPILRQKVLSQNALSLFKLDA
;
A
#
# COMPACT_ATOMS: atom_id res chain seq x y z
N MET A 1 -11.61 -19.42 -3.63
CA MET A 1 -10.21 -18.95 -3.59
C MET A 1 -10.13 -17.92 -2.50
N LYS A 2 -9.08 -17.97 -1.68
CA LYS A 2 -8.95 -17.05 -0.55
C LYS A 2 -8.77 -15.60 -1.02
N GLN A 3 -9.31 -14.65 -0.28
CA GLN A 3 -9.28 -13.22 -0.59
C GLN A 3 -8.43 -12.44 0.42
N VAL A 4 -7.82 -11.35 -0.06
CA VAL A 4 -6.88 -10.54 0.72
C VAL A 4 -7.28 -9.06 0.65
N ASP A 5 -7.40 -8.41 1.81
CA ASP A 5 -7.36 -6.96 1.92
C ASP A 5 -5.89 -6.52 2.10
N THR A 6 -5.33 -5.86 1.09
CA THR A 6 -3.87 -5.58 1.04
C THR A 6 -3.43 -4.24 1.62
N HIS A 7 -4.34 -3.49 2.24
CA HIS A 7 -3.99 -2.20 2.84
C HIS A 7 -4.96 -1.82 3.95
N ALA A 8 -4.53 -1.92 5.21
CA ALA A 8 -5.22 -1.35 6.36
C ALA A 8 -4.24 -0.89 7.43
N HIS A 9 -4.71 -0.10 8.38
CA HIS A 9 -3.93 0.39 9.51
C HIS A 9 -4.65 0.03 10.82
N ILE A 10 -3.90 -0.42 11.81
CA ILE A 10 -4.37 -0.53 13.20
C ILE A 10 -3.50 0.37 14.08
N PHE A 11 -4.09 0.91 15.14
CA PHE A 11 -3.40 1.76 16.09
C PHE A 11 -4.26 2.06 17.33
N ASP A 12 -3.61 2.31 18.47
CA ASP A 12 -4.20 2.95 19.63
C ASP A 12 -3.98 4.47 19.58
N ALA A 13 -5.07 5.23 19.52
CA ALA A 13 -5.05 6.70 19.49
C ALA A 13 -4.62 7.34 20.82
N ASN A 14 -4.49 6.56 21.90
CA ASN A 14 -3.99 7.05 23.20
C ASN A 14 -2.46 7.07 23.28
N VAL A 15 -1.76 6.50 22.30
CA VAL A 15 -0.29 6.51 22.23
C VAL A 15 0.18 7.80 21.55
N PRO A 16 1.27 8.44 22.04
CA PRO A 16 1.82 9.62 21.39
C PRO A 16 2.19 9.38 19.93
N VAL A 17 1.90 10.35 19.07
CA VAL A 17 2.37 10.38 17.69
C VAL A 17 3.78 10.96 17.61
N VAL A 18 4.52 10.62 16.56
CA VAL A 18 5.86 11.16 16.34
C VAL A 18 5.84 12.67 16.10
N GLU A 19 6.94 13.35 16.45
CA GLU A 19 7.10 14.77 16.15
C GLU A 19 6.99 15.04 14.64
N GLY A 20 6.27 16.10 14.27
CA GLY A 20 6.00 16.42 12.86
C GLY A 20 4.97 15.52 12.17
N ALA A 21 4.26 14.66 12.90
CA ALA A 21 3.13 13.91 12.34
C ALA A 21 2.09 14.85 11.71
N ARG A 22 1.65 14.52 10.50
CA ARG A 22 0.68 15.33 9.72
C ARG A 22 -0.68 15.46 10.41
N TYR A 23 -1.05 14.45 11.21
CA TYR A 23 -2.29 14.40 11.97
C TYR A 23 -2.13 13.42 13.14
N SER A 24 -3.01 13.52 14.12
CA SER A 24 -3.19 12.53 15.18
C SER A 24 -4.60 11.96 15.07
N PRO A 25 -4.77 10.63 15.05
CA PRO A 25 -6.10 10.04 15.00
C PRO A 25 -6.89 10.35 16.27
N ALA A 26 -8.20 10.58 16.13
CA ALA A 26 -9.08 10.87 17.25
C ALA A 26 -9.66 9.62 17.94
N LYS A 27 -9.58 8.45 17.29
CA LYS A 27 -10.15 7.18 17.76
C LYS A 27 -9.22 6.03 17.42
N SER A 28 -9.09 5.07 18.32
CA SER A 28 -8.30 3.86 18.09
C SER A 28 -8.94 2.98 17.01
N ALA A 29 -8.10 2.32 16.24
CA ALA A 29 -8.45 1.35 15.21
C ALA A 29 -7.88 0.00 15.65
N SER A 30 -8.70 -0.79 16.35
CA SER A 30 -8.26 -2.06 16.94
C SER A 30 -8.10 -3.16 15.89
N VAL A 31 -7.22 -4.13 16.16
CA VAL A 31 -7.07 -5.31 15.29
C VAL A 31 -8.34 -6.16 15.30
N GLU A 32 -9.03 -6.25 16.42
CA GLU A 32 -10.29 -6.99 16.55
C GLU A 32 -11.35 -6.40 15.62
N SER A 33 -11.51 -5.07 15.60
CA SER A 33 -12.42 -4.41 14.66
C SER A 33 -12.03 -4.60 13.20
N TYR A 34 -10.73 -4.69 12.90
CA TYR A 34 -10.26 -4.97 11.55
C TYR A 34 -10.60 -6.41 11.14
N ILE A 35 -10.33 -7.40 12.01
CA ILE A 35 -10.67 -8.80 11.80
C ILE A 35 -12.19 -8.98 11.61
N ASP A 36 -13.00 -8.30 12.42
CA ASP A 36 -14.47 -8.31 12.26
C ASP A 36 -14.89 -7.81 10.86
N ASN A 37 -14.25 -6.76 10.33
CA ASN A 37 -14.49 -6.32 8.95
C ASN A 37 -14.09 -7.39 7.94
N LEU A 38 -12.92 -8.01 8.08
CA LEU A 38 -12.49 -9.08 7.17
C LEU A 38 -13.53 -10.21 7.13
N ASP A 39 -13.99 -10.65 8.31
CA ASP A 39 -14.98 -11.72 8.44
C ASP A 39 -16.33 -11.34 7.84
N GLN A 40 -16.79 -10.10 8.10
CA GLN A 40 -18.05 -9.59 7.57
C GLN A 40 -18.07 -9.54 6.03
N TYR A 41 -16.93 -9.21 5.41
CA TYR A 41 -16.81 -9.03 3.96
C TYR A 41 -16.20 -10.23 3.22
N GLY A 42 -15.90 -11.32 3.94
CA GLY A 42 -15.42 -12.58 3.35
C GLY A 42 -13.97 -12.53 2.88
N PHE A 43 -13.11 -11.76 3.58
CA PHE A 43 -11.67 -11.74 3.38
C PHE A 43 -10.98 -12.70 4.35
N ASP A 44 -10.16 -13.60 3.81
CA ASP A 44 -9.42 -14.58 4.59
C ASP A 44 -8.19 -13.94 5.26
N TYR A 45 -7.54 -13.04 4.54
CA TYR A 45 -6.29 -12.41 4.93
C TYR A 45 -6.35 -10.88 4.90
N GLY A 46 -5.51 -10.25 5.72
CA GLY A 46 -5.29 -8.81 5.75
C GLY A 46 -3.80 -8.45 5.75
N VAL A 47 -3.46 -7.28 5.20
CA VAL A 47 -2.11 -6.72 5.25
C VAL A 47 -2.14 -5.39 6.00
N LEU A 48 -1.50 -5.39 7.16
CA LEU A 48 -1.34 -4.20 7.98
C LEU A 48 -0.17 -3.35 7.47
N ILE A 49 -0.40 -2.06 7.33
CA ILE A 49 0.60 -1.10 6.87
C ILE A 49 0.89 -0.16 8.03
N GLN A 50 2.17 0.07 8.31
CA GLN A 50 2.56 0.99 9.38
C GLN A 50 2.05 2.43 9.09
N PRO A 51 1.24 3.04 9.99
CA PRO A 51 0.70 4.38 9.79
C PRO A 51 1.77 5.46 10.02
N SER A 52 1.71 6.55 9.23
CA SER A 52 2.79 7.55 9.23
C SER A 52 3.02 8.26 10.57
N PHE A 53 1.99 8.39 11.40
CA PHE A 53 2.07 9.09 12.68
C PHE A 53 2.71 8.25 13.80
N LEU A 54 2.90 6.95 13.61
CA LEU A 54 3.69 6.10 14.52
C LEU A 54 5.17 5.99 14.08
N GLY A 55 5.53 6.59 12.94
CA GLY A 55 6.90 6.60 12.42
C GLY A 55 7.49 5.20 12.29
N TYR A 56 8.65 4.98 12.91
CA TYR A 56 9.38 3.71 12.89
C TYR A 56 8.98 2.72 13.99
N ASP A 57 8.07 3.10 14.89
CA ASP A 57 7.57 2.18 15.91
C ASP A 57 6.49 1.27 15.31
N ASN A 58 6.93 0.09 14.86
CA ASN A 58 6.07 -0.94 14.27
C ASN A 58 5.43 -1.85 15.34
N SER A 59 5.63 -1.59 16.64
CA SER A 59 5.27 -2.53 17.72
C SER A 59 3.80 -2.90 17.74
N GLN A 60 2.89 -1.95 17.51
CA GLN A 60 1.46 -2.21 17.50
C GLN A 60 1.06 -3.13 16.33
N MET A 61 1.59 -2.87 15.14
CA MET A 61 1.39 -3.72 13.96
C MET A 61 1.94 -5.13 14.19
N LEU A 62 3.15 -5.25 14.75
CA LEU A 62 3.77 -6.55 15.06
C LEU A 62 2.97 -7.33 16.09
N ALA A 63 2.46 -6.67 17.13
CA ALA A 63 1.59 -7.30 18.13
C ALA A 63 0.28 -7.80 17.51
N ALA A 64 -0.33 -7.03 16.60
CA ALA A 64 -1.52 -7.44 15.87
C ALA A 64 -1.26 -8.66 14.97
N ILE A 65 -0.13 -8.68 14.25
CA ILE A 65 0.27 -9.84 13.43
C ILE A 65 0.49 -11.07 14.33
N ALA A 66 1.17 -10.91 15.47
CA ALA A 66 1.40 -12.02 16.40
C ALA A 66 0.09 -12.58 17.01
N ALA A 67 -0.95 -11.75 17.15
CA ALA A 67 -2.27 -12.20 17.61
C ALA A 67 -3.05 -12.97 16.54
N TYR A 68 -2.81 -12.69 15.24
CA TYR A 68 -3.49 -13.33 14.11
C TYR A 68 -2.50 -13.77 13.01
N PRO A 69 -1.50 -14.62 13.32
CA PRO A 69 -0.36 -14.89 12.43
C PRO A 69 -0.76 -15.65 11.16
N ASP A 70 -1.85 -16.41 11.22
CA ASP A 70 -2.39 -17.15 10.08
C ASP A 70 -3.29 -16.28 9.17
N ARG A 71 -3.52 -15.02 9.54
CA ARG A 71 -4.42 -14.11 8.80
C ARG A 71 -3.76 -12.80 8.39
N LEU A 72 -2.78 -12.33 9.15
CA LEU A 72 -2.20 -11.01 8.95
C LEU A 72 -0.73 -11.07 8.53
N LYS A 73 -0.39 -10.26 7.54
CA LYS A 73 0.98 -9.88 7.20
C LYS A 73 1.15 -8.37 7.41
N GLY A 74 2.38 -7.87 7.29
CA GLY A 74 2.60 -6.43 7.39
C GLY A 74 3.67 -5.84 6.48
N ILE A 75 3.59 -4.52 6.34
CA ILE A 75 4.58 -3.67 5.68
C ILE A 75 5.04 -2.62 6.68
N ALA A 76 6.32 -2.70 7.05
CA ALA A 76 6.92 -1.86 8.07
C ALA A 76 7.37 -0.50 7.51
N VAL A 77 7.59 0.46 8.40
CA VAL A 77 8.41 1.65 8.10
C VAL A 77 9.64 1.57 8.98
N VAL A 78 10.81 1.71 8.38
CA VAL A 78 12.11 1.57 9.06
C VAL A 78 13.08 2.69 8.63
N PRO A 79 14.07 3.06 9.46
CA PRO A 79 15.17 3.92 9.04
C PRO A 79 15.94 3.33 7.86
N VAL A 80 16.47 4.17 6.96
CA VAL A 80 17.24 3.72 5.78
C VAL A 80 18.55 3.02 6.17
N ASP A 81 19.11 3.37 7.33
CA ASP A 81 20.32 2.80 7.91
C ASP A 81 20.05 1.54 8.75
N SER A 82 18.84 0.97 8.66
CA SER A 82 18.49 -0.27 9.36
C SER A 82 19.40 -1.43 8.98
N GLU A 83 19.99 -2.07 10.00
CA GLU A 83 20.83 -3.24 9.83
C GLU A 83 20.03 -4.44 9.30
N LEU A 84 20.66 -5.25 8.44
CA LEU A 84 20.04 -6.46 7.87
C LEU A 84 19.50 -7.41 8.94
N ALA A 85 20.19 -7.57 10.06
CA ALA A 85 19.75 -8.44 11.16
C ALA A 85 18.41 -7.99 11.77
N TYR A 86 18.21 -6.68 11.92
CA TYR A 86 16.93 -6.14 12.38
C TYR A 86 15.83 -6.40 11.35
N LEU A 87 16.10 -6.19 10.07
CA LEU A 87 15.14 -6.46 8.99
C LEU A 87 14.79 -7.95 8.89
N GLN A 88 15.75 -8.86 9.11
CA GLN A 88 15.52 -10.30 9.23
C GLN A 88 14.57 -10.63 10.39
N SER A 89 14.77 -10.00 11.56
CA SER A 89 13.89 -10.20 12.71
C SER A 89 12.45 -9.77 12.43
N LEU A 90 12.24 -8.69 11.66
CA LEU A 90 10.90 -8.26 11.24
C LEU A 90 10.27 -9.24 10.25
N LYS A 91 11.08 -9.82 9.35
CA LYS A 91 10.62 -10.85 8.41
C LYS A 91 10.07 -12.08 9.13
N GLU A 92 10.76 -12.53 10.18
CA GLU A 92 10.33 -13.65 11.03
C GLU A 92 9.00 -13.36 11.75
N GLN A 93 8.68 -12.08 11.97
CA GLN A 93 7.44 -11.61 12.59
C GLN A 93 6.32 -11.33 11.59
N GLY A 94 6.46 -11.75 10.32
CA GLY A 94 5.39 -11.65 9.31
C GLY A 94 5.40 -10.37 8.47
N ILE A 95 6.49 -9.60 8.49
CA ILE A 95 6.69 -8.46 7.59
C ILE A 95 7.16 -8.94 6.21
N GLU A 96 6.54 -8.43 5.15
CA GLU A 96 6.84 -8.78 3.75
C GLU A 96 7.45 -7.63 2.93
N GLY A 97 7.67 -6.48 3.55
CA GLY A 97 8.31 -5.35 2.91
C GLY A 97 8.33 -4.09 3.75
N VAL A 98 8.76 -3.01 3.12
CA VAL A 98 8.85 -1.68 3.74
C VAL A 98 8.12 -0.63 2.92
N ARG A 99 7.64 0.44 3.57
CA ARG A 99 6.92 1.54 2.93
C ARG A 99 7.68 2.86 3.00
N LEU A 100 7.81 3.53 1.85
CA LEU A 100 8.20 4.93 1.75
C LEU A 100 6.95 5.80 1.58
N ASN A 101 6.44 6.29 2.70
CA ASN A 101 5.39 7.30 2.71
C ASN A 101 6.02 8.70 2.74
N LEU A 102 5.96 9.38 1.58
CA LEU A 102 6.65 10.65 1.32
C LEU A 102 5.69 11.85 1.23
N PHE A 103 4.42 11.70 1.59
CA PHE A 103 3.54 12.87 1.70
C PHE A 103 4.01 13.81 2.82
N ALA A 104 4.18 15.09 2.47
CA ALA A 104 4.80 16.11 3.31
C ALA A 104 6.25 15.81 3.74
N LYS A 105 6.98 15.07 2.91
CA LYS A 105 8.42 14.83 3.06
C LYS A 105 9.14 15.17 1.76
N GLU A 106 10.43 15.42 1.86
CA GLU A 106 11.27 15.59 0.68
C GLU A 106 11.47 14.25 -0.05
N ILE A 107 11.68 14.34 -1.37
CA ILE A 107 12.04 13.20 -2.20
C ILE A 107 13.47 12.76 -1.85
N PRO A 108 13.72 11.48 -1.53
CA PRO A 108 15.08 10.98 -1.32
C PRO A 108 15.81 10.80 -2.65
N ASP A 109 17.12 11.05 -2.65
CA ASP A 109 18.00 10.59 -3.72
C ASP A 109 18.33 9.11 -3.51
N LEU A 110 17.59 8.24 -4.19
CA LEU A 110 17.76 6.80 -4.10
C LEU A 110 19.11 6.31 -4.66
N THR A 111 19.89 7.17 -5.33
CA THR A 111 21.22 6.81 -5.85
C THR A 111 22.34 6.93 -4.80
N GLU A 112 22.06 7.54 -3.66
CA GLU A 112 23.02 7.66 -2.57
C GLU A 112 23.43 6.29 -2.00
N PRO A 113 24.69 6.13 -1.51
CA PRO A 113 25.19 4.84 -1.03
C PRO A 113 24.32 4.18 0.04
N GLN A 114 23.78 4.95 0.99
CA GLN A 114 22.91 4.43 2.05
C GLN A 114 21.63 3.79 1.50
N TRP A 115 21.04 4.38 0.46
CA TRP A 115 19.85 3.84 -0.19
C TRP A 115 20.17 2.59 -1.01
N GLN A 116 21.32 2.55 -1.69
CA GLN A 116 21.73 1.35 -2.42
C GLN A 116 21.93 0.16 -1.46
N VAL A 117 22.61 0.37 -0.33
CA VAL A 117 22.76 -0.66 0.72
C VAL A 117 21.39 -1.10 1.26
N PHE A 118 20.50 -0.15 1.55
CA PHE A 118 19.15 -0.46 2.02
C PHE A 118 18.37 -1.31 1.01
N LEU A 119 18.37 -0.93 -0.27
CA LEU A 119 17.70 -1.67 -1.35
C LEU A 119 18.30 -3.08 -1.55
N GLU A 120 19.61 -3.25 -1.38
CA GLU A 120 20.27 -4.56 -1.38
C GLU A 120 19.80 -5.43 -0.21
N HIS A 121 19.65 -4.88 1.00
CA HIS A 121 19.05 -5.60 2.12
C HIS A 121 17.64 -6.06 1.78
N LEU A 122 16.78 -5.19 1.24
CA LEU A 122 15.41 -5.55 0.85
C LEU A 122 15.38 -6.67 -0.21
N ASN A 123 16.27 -6.60 -1.22
CA ASN A 123 16.42 -7.65 -2.23
C ASN A 123 16.77 -9.00 -1.58
N SER A 124 17.73 -9.01 -0.65
CA SER A 124 18.17 -10.25 0.03
C SER A 124 17.07 -10.93 0.84
N LEU A 125 16.05 -10.17 1.26
CA LEU A 125 14.89 -10.66 2.02
C LEU A 125 13.71 -11.06 1.13
N ASN A 126 13.84 -10.88 -0.19
CA ASN A 126 12.75 -10.96 -1.17
C ASN A 126 11.56 -10.07 -0.76
N TRP A 127 11.85 -8.88 -0.24
CA TRP A 127 10.84 -7.95 0.24
C TRP A 127 10.38 -6.99 -0.85
N GLN A 128 9.14 -6.53 -0.71
CA GLN A 128 8.62 -5.45 -1.55
C GLN A 128 8.99 -4.07 -1.01
N LEU A 129 9.03 -3.10 -1.92
CA LEU A 129 9.11 -1.68 -1.61
C LEU A 129 7.78 -1.01 -1.96
N GLU A 130 7.03 -0.56 -0.95
CA GLU A 130 5.77 0.14 -1.12
C GLU A 130 5.99 1.66 -1.16
N LEU A 131 5.45 2.33 -2.18
CA LEU A 131 5.62 3.76 -2.43
C LEU A 131 4.29 4.48 -2.28
N HIS A 132 4.26 5.48 -1.40
CA HIS A 132 3.14 6.38 -1.22
C HIS A 132 3.60 7.83 -1.35
N CYS A 133 3.50 8.37 -2.56
CA CYS A 133 3.92 9.72 -2.91
C CYS A 133 3.14 10.24 -4.14
N PRO A 134 3.20 11.56 -4.45
CA PRO A 134 2.58 12.11 -5.66
C PRO A 134 3.22 11.58 -6.96
N PRO A 135 2.52 11.66 -8.11
CA PRO A 135 3.05 11.21 -9.40
C PRO A 135 4.36 11.90 -9.82
N SER A 136 4.55 13.17 -9.41
CA SER A 136 5.81 13.90 -9.64
C SER A 136 7.02 13.26 -8.96
N TYR A 137 6.81 12.61 -7.80
CA TYR A 137 7.88 11.88 -7.12
C TYR A 137 8.10 10.53 -7.81
N LEU A 138 7.03 9.81 -8.15
CA LEU A 138 7.12 8.52 -8.84
C LEU A 138 7.87 8.61 -10.18
N SER A 139 7.53 9.59 -11.01
CA SER A 139 8.21 9.84 -12.29
C SER A 139 9.71 10.13 -12.13
N THR A 140 10.15 10.59 -10.95
CA THR A 140 11.57 10.81 -10.63
C THR A 140 12.23 9.56 -10.01
N MET A 141 11.54 8.88 -9.10
CA MET A 141 12.09 7.78 -8.30
C MET A 141 12.16 6.45 -9.06
N MET A 142 11.16 6.15 -9.92
CA MET A 142 11.08 4.86 -10.62
C MET A 142 12.32 4.57 -11.48
N PRO A 143 12.90 5.53 -12.24
CA PRO A 143 14.17 5.31 -12.92
C PRO A 143 15.34 4.97 -11.99
N ALA A 144 15.39 5.56 -10.79
CA ALA A 144 16.44 5.30 -9.81
C ALA A 144 16.35 3.90 -9.17
N LEU A 145 15.17 3.29 -9.19
CA LEU A 145 14.92 1.94 -8.69
C LEU A 145 15.29 0.83 -9.69
N LYS A 146 15.92 1.12 -10.83
CA LYS A 146 16.23 0.12 -11.88
C LYS A 146 17.01 -1.12 -11.39
N ASN A 147 17.83 -0.98 -10.34
CA ASN A 147 18.63 -2.08 -9.78
C ASN A 147 17.92 -2.84 -8.65
N PHE A 148 16.76 -2.35 -8.19
CA PHE A 148 15.95 -3.08 -7.22
C PHE A 148 15.18 -4.19 -7.94
N SER A 149 15.45 -5.44 -7.55
CA SER A 149 14.86 -6.63 -8.18
C SER A 149 13.58 -7.10 -7.51
N GLY A 150 13.29 -6.64 -6.29
CA GLY A 150 12.05 -6.94 -5.58
C GLY A 150 10.82 -6.24 -6.18
N PRO A 151 9.60 -6.65 -5.77
CA PRO A 151 8.37 -5.99 -6.18
C PRO A 151 8.32 -4.53 -5.72
N ILE A 152 7.92 -3.62 -6.60
CA ILE A 152 7.65 -2.22 -6.26
C ILE A 152 6.15 -2.00 -6.29
N VAL A 153 5.56 -1.63 -5.16
CA VAL A 153 4.11 -1.47 -5.00
C VAL A 153 3.76 0.00 -4.94
N LEU A 154 2.89 0.47 -5.83
CA LEU A 154 2.40 1.84 -5.87
C LEU A 154 1.05 1.94 -5.16
N ASP A 155 0.96 2.77 -4.13
CA ASP A 155 -0.27 2.91 -3.35
C ASP A 155 -1.35 3.73 -4.08
N HIS A 156 -2.60 3.32 -3.90
CA HIS A 156 -3.82 4.06 -4.21
C HIS A 156 -3.82 4.65 -5.63
N PHE A 157 -3.79 3.80 -6.65
CA PHE A 157 -3.70 4.19 -8.07
C PHE A 157 -2.50 5.11 -8.36
N ALA A 158 -1.37 4.88 -7.67
CA ALA A 158 -0.20 5.76 -7.76
C ALA A 158 -0.52 7.24 -7.45
N ARG A 159 -1.53 7.47 -6.60
CA ARG A 159 -1.98 8.78 -6.10
C ARG A 159 -2.19 9.81 -7.20
N VAL A 160 -2.96 9.46 -8.24
CA VAL A 160 -3.47 10.40 -9.26
C VAL A 160 -3.80 11.75 -8.62
N ASP A 161 -3.28 12.83 -9.21
CA ASP A 161 -3.51 14.17 -8.72
C ASP A 161 -5.01 14.52 -8.78
N PRO A 162 -5.62 15.03 -7.69
CA PRO A 162 -7.05 15.33 -7.65
C PRO A 162 -7.57 16.31 -8.69
N ASP A 163 -6.73 17.25 -9.13
CA ASP A 163 -7.14 18.35 -10.01
C ASP A 163 -6.71 18.12 -11.45
N LYS A 164 -5.50 17.61 -11.66
CA LYS A 164 -4.98 17.30 -13.00
C LYS A 164 -5.51 15.96 -13.53
N GLY A 165 -5.89 15.04 -12.64
CA GLY A 165 -6.35 13.70 -13.00
C GLY A 165 -5.27 12.89 -13.72
N VAL A 166 -5.71 11.95 -14.56
CA VAL A 166 -4.81 11.07 -15.32
C VAL A 166 -4.02 11.80 -16.42
N GLU A 167 -4.45 13.00 -16.82
CA GLU A 167 -3.76 13.82 -17.84
C GLU A 167 -2.53 14.56 -17.27
N ASP A 168 -2.25 14.44 -15.96
CA ASP A 168 -1.03 14.98 -15.38
C ASP A 168 0.20 14.42 -16.10
N PRO A 169 1.08 15.27 -16.67
CA PRO A 169 2.28 14.81 -17.36
C PRO A 169 3.16 13.89 -16.50
N HIS A 170 3.21 14.12 -15.19
CA HIS A 170 3.94 13.24 -14.28
C HIS A 170 3.29 11.85 -14.12
N TYR A 171 1.96 11.77 -14.15
CA TYR A 171 1.26 10.50 -14.13
C TYR A 171 1.46 9.73 -15.44
N GLN A 172 1.41 10.43 -16.58
CA GLN A 172 1.73 9.83 -17.88
C GLN A 172 3.18 9.30 -17.95
N THR A 173 4.16 10.08 -17.48
CA THR A 173 5.56 9.61 -17.39
C THR A 173 5.71 8.41 -16.44
N MET A 174 4.94 8.37 -15.35
CA MET A 174 4.91 7.20 -14.45
C MET A 174 4.39 5.96 -15.17
N LEU A 175 3.32 6.08 -15.97
CA LEU A 175 2.78 4.99 -16.79
C LEU A 175 3.82 4.49 -17.81
N ASP A 176 4.60 5.37 -18.43
CA ASP A 176 5.69 4.99 -19.37
C ASP A 176 6.79 4.16 -18.69
N HIS A 177 6.93 4.25 -17.37
CA HIS A 177 7.87 3.47 -16.58
C HIS A 177 7.28 2.19 -15.97
N LEU A 178 5.97 1.95 -16.11
CA LEU A 178 5.34 0.74 -15.61
C LEU A 178 5.78 -0.48 -16.41
N ASP A 179 6.46 -1.37 -15.71
CA ASP A 179 6.82 -2.70 -16.16
C ASP A 179 6.01 -3.75 -15.36
N PRO A 180 5.10 -4.51 -15.99
CA PRO A 180 4.32 -5.56 -15.34
C PRO A 180 5.17 -6.69 -14.74
N GLN A 181 6.48 -6.74 -15.00
CA GLN A 181 7.37 -7.70 -14.34
C GLN A 181 7.83 -7.23 -12.96
N ARG A 182 7.76 -5.91 -12.68
CA ARG A 182 8.40 -5.29 -11.50
C ARG A 182 7.42 -4.53 -10.63
N TYR A 183 6.46 -3.85 -11.24
CA TYR A 183 5.54 -2.96 -10.54
C TYR A 183 4.22 -3.63 -10.22
N TRP A 184 3.63 -3.19 -9.12
CA TRP A 184 2.30 -3.54 -8.65
C TRP A 184 1.56 -2.25 -8.30
N VAL A 185 0.25 -2.24 -8.42
CA VAL A 185 -0.56 -1.06 -8.08
C VAL A 185 -1.72 -1.47 -7.18
N LYS A 186 -1.85 -0.79 -6.04
CA LYS A 186 -3.02 -0.94 -5.19
C LYS A 186 -4.15 -0.09 -5.76
N VAL A 187 -5.23 -0.71 -6.24
CA VAL A 187 -6.44 -0.04 -6.74
C VAL A 187 -7.40 0.30 -5.60
N SER A 188 -6.89 1.01 -4.59
CA SER A 188 -7.54 1.32 -3.31
C SER A 188 -7.76 2.81 -3.10
N ALA A 189 -8.55 3.16 -2.07
CA ALA A 189 -8.70 4.51 -1.54
C ALA A 189 -9.04 5.60 -2.58
N PHE A 190 -10.04 5.34 -3.43
CA PHE A 190 -10.47 6.27 -4.50
C PHE A 190 -10.79 7.69 -4.00
N TYR A 191 -11.26 7.81 -2.76
CA TYR A 191 -11.58 9.07 -2.10
C TYR A 191 -10.35 9.97 -1.86
N ARG A 192 -9.14 9.43 -1.98
CA ARG A 192 -7.87 10.20 -1.93
C ARG A 192 -7.49 10.83 -3.28
N LEU A 193 -8.26 10.54 -4.35
CA LEU A 193 -7.99 10.98 -5.72
C LEU A 193 -8.89 12.14 -6.17
N GLY A 194 -9.67 12.73 -5.28
CA GLY A 194 -10.62 13.79 -5.61
C GLY A 194 -11.73 13.92 -4.58
N VAL A 195 -12.32 15.11 -4.51
CA VAL A 195 -13.49 15.39 -3.66
C VAL A 195 -14.77 14.99 -4.40
N GLY A 196 -15.69 14.31 -3.71
CA GLY A 196 -16.96 13.87 -4.28
C GLY A 196 -16.77 12.85 -5.42
N GLU A 197 -17.50 13.02 -6.52
CA GLU A 197 -17.50 12.08 -7.65
C GLU A 197 -16.15 12.03 -8.39
N ARG A 198 -15.34 13.10 -8.31
CA ARG A 198 -14.02 13.18 -8.98
C ARG A 198 -13.08 12.05 -8.58
N GLY A 199 -13.09 11.62 -7.31
CA GLY A 199 -12.24 10.52 -6.85
C GLY A 199 -12.57 9.21 -7.56
N ALA A 200 -13.87 8.92 -7.72
CA ALA A 200 -14.35 7.75 -8.44
C ALA A 200 -14.05 7.84 -9.94
N GLU A 201 -14.22 9.02 -10.56
CA GLU A 201 -13.88 9.24 -11.97
C GLU A 201 -12.39 9.03 -12.24
N ASN A 202 -11.51 9.59 -11.39
CA ASN A 202 -10.07 9.42 -11.50
C ASN A 202 -9.65 7.96 -11.31
N ALA A 203 -10.22 7.24 -10.33
CA ALA A 203 -9.98 5.82 -10.15
C ALA A 203 -10.40 4.97 -11.37
N ASN A 204 -11.56 5.25 -11.98
CA ASN A 204 -12.00 4.56 -13.19
C ASN A 204 -11.05 4.81 -14.37
N LYS A 205 -10.69 6.07 -14.63
CA LYS A 205 -9.75 6.43 -15.70
C LYS A 205 -8.38 5.79 -15.47
N ALA A 206 -7.87 5.82 -14.24
CA ALA A 206 -6.60 5.22 -13.87
C ALA A 206 -6.62 3.70 -14.07
N LEU A 207 -7.69 3.01 -13.65
CA LEU A 207 -7.83 1.57 -13.88
C LEU A 207 -7.75 1.24 -15.38
N HIS A 208 -8.44 2.00 -16.24
CA HIS A 208 -8.38 1.78 -17.69
C HIS A 208 -6.95 1.87 -18.23
N LEU A 209 -6.22 2.93 -17.87
CA LEU A 209 -4.83 3.11 -18.31
C LEU A 209 -3.90 2.01 -17.76
N LEU A 210 -4.08 1.58 -16.51
CA LEU A 210 -3.31 0.48 -15.93
C LEU A 210 -3.56 -0.84 -16.68
N LEU A 211 -4.79 -1.09 -17.11
CA LEU A 211 -5.12 -2.26 -17.93
C LEU A 211 -4.51 -2.16 -19.33
N ASP A 212 -4.49 -0.97 -19.94
CA ASP A 212 -3.82 -0.72 -21.22
C ASP A 212 -2.30 -0.96 -21.12
N CYS A 213 -1.70 -0.70 -19.95
CA CYS A 213 -0.31 -1.05 -19.63
C CYS A 213 -0.09 -2.56 -19.33
N GLY A 214 -1.12 -3.40 -19.40
CA GLY A 214 -1.02 -4.84 -19.15
C GLY A 214 -0.89 -5.23 -17.68
N MET A 215 -1.31 -4.37 -16.74
CA MET A 215 -1.11 -4.57 -15.30
C MET A 215 -2.10 -5.55 -14.65
N GLU A 216 -2.94 -6.25 -15.40
CA GLU A 216 -4.02 -7.10 -14.87
C GLU A 216 -3.58 -8.17 -13.83
N ASP A 217 -2.37 -8.70 -13.95
CA ASP A 217 -1.75 -9.66 -13.01
C ASP A 217 -0.95 -8.99 -11.88
N ARG A 218 -1.03 -7.67 -11.80
CA ARG A 218 -0.24 -6.80 -10.90
C ARG A 218 -1.09 -5.77 -10.15
N LEU A 219 -2.40 -5.83 -10.31
CA LEU A 219 -3.35 -5.04 -9.54
C LEU A 219 -3.75 -5.80 -8.27
N VAL A 220 -3.73 -5.13 -7.12
CA VAL A 220 -4.26 -5.65 -5.85
C VAL A 220 -5.20 -4.62 -5.23
N TRP A 221 -6.13 -5.04 -4.38
CA TRP A 221 -7.05 -4.13 -3.70
C TRP A 221 -6.80 -4.08 -2.20
N GLY A 222 -7.06 -2.93 -1.59
CA GLY A 222 -7.08 -2.79 -0.14
C GLY A 222 -8.15 -1.78 0.29
N SER A 223 -8.68 -1.95 1.49
CA SER A 223 -9.74 -1.10 2.04
C SER A 223 -9.27 0.30 2.38
N ASP A 224 -7.98 0.42 2.74
CA ASP A 224 -7.39 1.59 3.39
C ASP A 224 -8.08 1.94 4.71
N TRP A 225 -8.70 0.95 5.37
CA TRP A 225 -9.29 1.09 6.68
C TRP A 225 -8.23 1.56 7.70
N PRO A 226 -8.53 2.49 8.63
CA PRO A 226 -9.85 3.04 8.98
C PRO A 226 -10.17 4.35 8.23
N HIS A 227 -9.61 4.55 7.05
CA HIS A 227 -9.82 5.73 6.20
C HIS A 227 -9.38 7.03 6.88
N THR A 228 -8.18 7.04 7.46
CA THR A 228 -7.67 8.20 8.21
C THR A 228 -7.80 9.52 7.43
N GLN A 229 -8.23 10.57 8.13
CA GLN A 229 -8.67 11.88 7.64
C GLN A 229 -9.93 11.89 6.76
N HIS A 230 -10.61 10.75 6.67
CA HIS A 230 -11.89 10.52 6.00
C HIS A 230 -12.74 9.55 6.84
N GLU A 231 -12.72 9.72 8.17
CA GLU A 231 -13.34 8.79 9.12
C GLU A 231 -14.87 8.70 9.00
N GLU A 232 -15.49 9.59 8.22
CA GLU A 232 -16.89 9.48 7.81
C GLU A 232 -17.15 8.31 6.85
N LEU A 233 -16.11 7.78 6.20
CA LEU A 233 -16.19 6.66 5.28
C LEU A 233 -16.16 5.32 6.03
N SER A 234 -16.87 4.33 5.49
CA SER A 234 -16.97 2.99 6.03
C SER A 234 -16.24 1.96 5.18
N TYR A 235 -15.94 0.79 5.78
CA TYR A 235 -15.38 -0.35 5.04
C TYR A 235 -16.34 -0.76 3.91
N ASN A 236 -17.65 -0.75 4.19
CA ASN A 236 -18.71 -1.04 3.23
C ASN A 236 -18.60 -0.19 1.96
N LEU A 237 -18.39 1.13 2.12
CA LEU A 237 -18.35 2.04 0.98
C LEU A 237 -17.18 1.72 0.04
N ASN A 238 -16.00 1.44 0.59
CA ASN A 238 -14.83 1.04 -0.21
C ASN A 238 -15.04 -0.33 -0.86
N TYR A 239 -15.68 -1.26 -0.15
CA TYR A 239 -16.03 -2.58 -0.70
C TYR A 239 -17.06 -2.48 -1.83
N GLU A 240 -18.11 -1.68 -1.70
CA GLU A 240 -19.08 -1.42 -2.76
C GLU A 240 -18.42 -0.75 -3.97
N PHE A 241 -17.55 0.25 -3.73
CA PHE A 241 -16.81 0.91 -4.79
C PHE A 241 -15.90 -0.07 -5.56
N LEU A 242 -15.22 -0.98 -4.87
CA LEU A 242 -14.44 -2.06 -5.48
C LEU A 242 -15.26 -2.86 -6.50
N HIS A 243 -16.49 -3.26 -6.14
CA HIS A 243 -17.37 -4.03 -7.06
C HIS A 243 -17.86 -3.17 -8.22
N ALA A 244 -18.12 -1.88 -7.99
CA ALA A 244 -18.51 -0.94 -9.03
C ALA A 244 -17.36 -0.65 -10.01
N LEU A 245 -16.11 -0.60 -9.52
CA LEU A 245 -14.90 -0.36 -10.29
C LEU A 245 -14.51 -1.62 -11.09
N LEU A 246 -14.37 -2.77 -10.41
CA LEU A 246 -13.97 -4.05 -11.01
C LEU A 246 -15.19 -4.86 -11.44
N LYS A 247 -15.92 -4.35 -12.44
CA LYS A 247 -17.15 -4.98 -12.95
C LYS A 247 -16.91 -6.36 -13.53
N ASN A 248 -15.75 -6.57 -14.16
CA ASN A 248 -15.35 -7.87 -14.70
C ASN A 248 -15.04 -8.84 -13.54
N PRO A 249 -15.81 -9.92 -13.35
CA PRO A 249 -15.62 -10.85 -12.23
C PRO A 249 -14.28 -11.59 -12.28
N ILE A 250 -13.73 -11.84 -13.47
CA ILE A 250 -12.42 -12.50 -13.64
C ILE A 250 -11.31 -11.56 -13.13
N LEU A 251 -11.33 -10.30 -13.57
CA LEU A 251 -10.36 -9.31 -13.10
C LEU A 251 -10.50 -9.09 -11.60
N ARG A 252 -11.73 -8.93 -11.09
CA ARG A 252 -11.99 -8.76 -9.66
C ARG A 252 -11.44 -9.92 -8.84
N GLN A 253 -11.64 -11.15 -9.31
CA GLN A 253 -11.09 -12.33 -8.65
C GLN A 253 -9.55 -12.37 -8.68
N LYS A 254 -8.91 -12.00 -9.81
CA LYS A 254 -7.44 -11.86 -9.87
C LYS A 254 -6.95 -10.86 -8.82
N VAL A 255 -7.55 -9.67 -8.77
CA VAL A 255 -7.17 -8.56 -7.89
C VAL A 255 -7.32 -8.90 -6.41
N LEU A 256 -8.42 -9.56 -6.02
CA LEU A 256 -8.71 -9.88 -4.62
C LEU A 256 -8.03 -11.16 -4.14
N SER A 257 -7.57 -12.02 -5.05
CA SER A 257 -7.05 -13.35 -4.72
C SER A 257 -5.67 -13.57 -5.32
N GLN A 258 -5.58 -14.18 -6.51
CA GLN A 258 -4.32 -14.68 -7.08
C GLN A 258 -3.17 -13.66 -7.08
N ASN A 259 -3.46 -12.40 -7.40
CA ASN A 259 -2.47 -11.32 -7.43
C ASN A 259 -1.96 -11.03 -6.01
N ALA A 260 -2.87 -10.85 -5.06
CA ALA A 260 -2.54 -10.53 -3.68
C ALA A 260 -1.85 -11.70 -2.95
N LEU A 261 -2.33 -12.92 -3.14
CA LEU A 261 -1.72 -14.12 -2.57
C LEU A 261 -0.27 -14.28 -3.05
N SER A 262 0.00 -14.02 -4.34
CA SER A 262 1.34 -14.04 -4.92
C SER A 262 2.24 -12.96 -4.33
N LEU A 263 1.76 -11.70 -4.32
CA LEU A 263 2.54 -10.55 -3.83
C LEU A 263 2.96 -10.72 -2.36
N PHE A 264 2.04 -11.18 -1.50
CA PHE A 264 2.26 -11.30 -0.06
C PHE A 264 2.64 -12.71 0.40
N LYS A 265 2.90 -13.63 -0.54
CA LYS A 265 3.35 -15.01 -0.26
C LYS A 265 2.42 -15.75 0.70
N LEU A 266 1.12 -15.61 0.46
CA LEU A 266 0.06 -16.25 1.21
C LEU A 266 -0.40 -17.53 0.52
N ASP A 267 -0.91 -18.48 1.31
CA ASP A 267 -1.40 -19.76 0.80
C ASP A 267 -2.72 -19.60 0.03
N ALA A 268 -2.85 -20.31 -1.09
CA ALA A 268 -4.06 -20.33 -1.91
C ALA A 268 -5.27 -21.01 -1.24
#